data_AF-Q12AS4-F1
#
_entry.id   AF-Q12AS4-F1
#
_cell.length_a   1.000
_cell.length_b   1.000
_cell.length_c   1.000
_cell.angle_alpha   90.00
_cell.angle_beta   90.00
_cell.angle_gamma   90.00
#
_symmetry.space_group_name_H-M   'P 1'
#
loop_
_entity.id
_entity.type
_entity.pdbx_description
1 polymer ?
#
loop_
_entity_poly.entity_id
_entity_poly.type
_entity_poly.pdbx_seq_one_letter_code
_entity_poly.pdbx_strand_id
1 'polypeptide(L)'
;MDWLKTHLKSSLMVLLGSGEASPSLLEDRTEDIRQFILDELGDFGEQHYPKITRRIRYAQDPQGLWYARGDVMAVLAAIHGETVAREKINRINDKFKGLLPRGLSSRPSSLTA
;
A
#
# COMPACT_ATOMS: atom_id res chain seq x y z
N MET A 1 4.75 -30.18 20.10
CA MET A 1 3.30 -30.26 19.83
C MET A 1 2.91 -28.93 19.23
N ASP A 2 3.22 -28.79 17.95
CA ASP A 2 3.01 -27.57 17.21
C ASP A 2 1.60 -27.50 16.63
N TRP A 3 1.15 -26.25 16.48
CA TRP A 3 0.35 -25.83 15.33
C TRP A 3 -1.15 -26.14 15.34
N LEU A 4 -1.85 -25.68 16.39
CA LEU A 4 -3.33 -25.59 16.38
C LEU A 4 -3.87 -24.17 16.51
N LYS A 5 -3.05 -23.12 16.26
CA LYS A 5 -3.43 -21.71 16.50
C LYS A 5 -3.70 -20.88 15.25
N THR A 6 -3.51 -21.43 14.04
CA THR A 6 -3.64 -20.67 12.78
C THR A 6 -4.97 -20.87 12.04
N HIS A 7 -5.76 -21.89 12.32
CA HIS A 7 -6.97 -22.20 11.54
C HIS A 7 -8.29 -21.63 12.08
N LEU A 8 -8.33 -21.14 13.33
CA LEU A 8 -9.60 -20.69 13.92
C LEU A 8 -9.99 -19.26 13.54
N LYS A 9 -9.02 -18.42 13.12
CA LYS A 9 -9.30 -17.04 12.73
C LYS A 9 -9.92 -16.95 11.33
N SER A 10 -9.62 -17.91 10.46
CA SER A 10 -10.12 -17.97 9.09
C SER A 10 -11.60 -18.37 9.03
N SER A 11 -12.07 -19.18 10.00
CA SER A 11 -13.41 -19.78 9.92
C SER A 11 -14.55 -18.86 10.35
N LEU A 12 -14.30 -17.81 11.14
CA LEU A 12 -15.33 -16.85 11.57
C LEU A 12 -15.52 -15.69 10.57
N MET A 13 -14.53 -15.45 9.70
CA MET A 13 -14.58 -14.43 8.65
C MET A 13 -15.46 -14.83 7.47
N VAL A 14 -15.63 -16.14 7.23
CA VAL A 14 -16.46 -16.68 6.13
C VAL A 14 -17.97 -16.46 6.35
N LEU A 15 -18.43 -16.36 7.61
CA LEU A 15 -19.86 -16.25 7.92
C LEU A 15 -20.41 -14.81 7.85
N LEU A 16 -19.56 -13.80 7.72
CA LEU A 16 -19.95 -12.38 7.80
C LEU A 16 -20.15 -11.68 6.44
N GLY A 17 -20.28 -12.44 5.35
CA GLY A 17 -20.91 -11.97 4.10
C GLY A 17 -20.29 -10.73 3.46
N SER A 18 -19.05 -10.40 3.83
CA SER A 18 -18.23 -9.39 3.17
C SER A 18 -17.25 -10.17 2.33
N GLY A 19 -17.33 -10.10 1.01
CA GLY A 19 -16.41 -10.81 0.12
C GLY A 19 -14.97 -10.38 0.39
N GLU A 20 -14.28 -11.07 1.29
CA GLU A 20 -12.87 -10.83 1.56
C GLU A 20 -12.05 -11.50 0.45
N ALA A 21 -11.19 -10.71 -0.18
CA ALA A 21 -10.27 -11.21 -1.18
C ALA A 21 -9.44 -12.35 -0.58
N SER A 22 -9.26 -13.44 -1.35
CA SER A 22 -8.36 -14.53 -0.97
C SER A 22 -7.00 -13.98 -0.52
N PRO A 23 -6.32 -14.59 0.47
CA PRO A 23 -4.96 -14.21 0.84
C PRO A 23 -4.01 -14.08 -0.35
N SER A 24 -4.14 -14.95 -1.35
CA SER A 24 -3.37 -14.88 -2.61
C SER A 24 -3.66 -13.61 -3.40
N LEU A 25 -4.93 -13.22 -3.54
CA LEU A 25 -5.31 -11.98 -4.22
C LEU A 25 -4.82 -10.72 -3.47
N LEU A 26 -4.73 -10.79 -2.14
CA LEU A 26 -4.16 -9.70 -1.35
C LEU A 26 -2.65 -9.59 -1.57
N GLU A 27 -1.95 -10.71 -1.63
CA GLU A 27 -0.52 -10.77 -1.93
C GLU A 27 -0.23 -10.23 -3.33
N ASP A 28 -0.96 -10.69 -4.35
CA ASP A 28 -0.84 -10.22 -5.73
C ASP A 28 -1.04 -8.71 -5.82
N ARG A 29 -2.12 -8.18 -5.22
CA ARG A 29 -2.37 -6.73 -5.23
C ARG A 29 -1.32 -5.95 -4.42
N THR A 30 -0.73 -6.55 -3.40
CA THR A 30 0.37 -5.91 -2.65
C THR A 30 1.62 -5.83 -3.51
N GLU A 31 1.95 -6.88 -4.26
CA GLU A 31 3.06 -6.88 -5.22
C GLU A 31 2.83 -5.87 -6.35
N ASP A 32 1.61 -5.78 -6.90
CA ASP A 32 1.28 -4.79 -7.93
C ASP A 32 1.52 -3.35 -7.47
N ILE A 33 1.17 -3.04 -6.21
CA ILE A 33 1.44 -1.72 -5.64
C ILE A 33 2.93 -1.52 -5.40
N ARG A 34 3.61 -2.54 -4.88
CA ARG A 34 5.04 -2.50 -4.61
C ARG A 34 5.83 -2.21 -5.87
N GLN A 35 5.61 -2.97 -6.94
CA GLN A 35 6.27 -2.76 -8.24
C GLN A 35 5.95 -1.37 -8.77
N PHE A 36 4.69 -0.95 -8.75
CA PHE A 36 4.31 0.36 -9.23
C PHE A 36 5.05 1.50 -8.50
N ILE A 37 5.20 1.41 -7.18
CA ILE A 37 5.97 2.41 -6.43
C ILE A 37 7.45 2.34 -6.81
N LEU A 38 8.04 1.14 -6.92
CA LEU A 38 9.45 0.98 -7.27
C LEU A 38 9.74 1.53 -8.68
N ASP A 39 8.84 1.33 -9.64
CA ASP A 39 8.93 1.87 -11.00
C ASP A 39 8.88 3.40 -11.00
N GLU A 40 8.00 3.99 -10.19
CA GLU A 40 7.90 5.46 -10.02
C GLU A 40 9.15 6.07 -9.35
N LEU A 41 9.82 5.32 -8.47
CA LEU A 41 11.07 5.75 -7.84
C LEU A 41 12.28 5.60 -8.79
N GLY A 42 12.29 4.54 -9.60
CA GLY A 42 13.33 4.21 -10.57
C GLY A 42 14.75 4.18 -10.00
N ASP A 43 15.73 4.28 -10.90
CA ASP A 43 17.16 4.28 -10.55
C ASP A 43 17.53 5.43 -9.61
N PHE A 44 16.86 6.57 -9.75
CA PHE A 44 17.10 7.72 -8.89
C PHE A 44 16.81 7.39 -7.43
N GLY A 45 15.65 6.76 -7.14
CA GLY A 45 15.27 6.33 -5.80
C GLY A 45 16.22 5.28 -5.24
N GLU A 46 16.65 4.31 -6.05
CA GLU A 46 17.65 3.31 -5.63
C GLU A 46 18.99 3.94 -5.24
N GLN A 47 19.48 4.92 -6.01
CA GLN A 47 20.77 5.55 -5.79
C GLN A 47 20.76 6.56 -4.63
N HIS A 48 19.73 7.41 -4.55
CA HIS A 48 19.71 8.54 -3.61
C HIS A 48 18.91 8.25 -2.34
N TYR A 49 17.97 7.30 -2.39
CA TYR A 49 17.08 6.97 -1.28
C TYR A 49 17.00 5.45 -1.00
N PRO A 50 18.14 4.72 -0.93
CA PRO A 50 18.15 3.25 -0.85
C PRO A 50 17.41 2.69 0.37
N LYS A 51 17.33 3.46 1.47
CA LYS A 51 16.57 3.06 2.66
C LYS A 51 15.06 3.03 2.40
N ILE A 52 14.54 4.03 1.69
CA ILE A 52 13.11 4.12 1.35
C ILE A 52 12.78 3.04 0.32
N THR A 53 13.62 2.87 -0.70
CA THR A 53 13.39 1.86 -1.74
C THR A 53 13.41 0.44 -1.17
N ARG A 54 14.32 0.12 -0.25
CA ARG A 54 14.30 -1.15 0.50
C ARG A 54 13.05 -1.31 1.37
N ARG A 55 12.61 -0.24 2.05
CA ARG A 55 11.38 -0.27 2.86
C ARG A 55 10.16 -0.63 2.01
N ILE A 56 10.06 -0.08 0.79
CA ILE A 56 9.02 -0.45 -0.18
C ILE A 56 9.17 -1.91 -0.62
N ARG A 57 10.38 -2.29 -1.06
CA ARG A 57 10.69 -3.64 -1.57
C ARG A 57 10.36 -4.76 -0.59
N TYR A 58 10.52 -4.53 0.72
CA TYR A 58 10.31 -5.53 1.76
C TYR A 58 9.05 -5.31 2.60
N ALA A 59 8.17 -4.39 2.21
CA ALA A 59 6.88 -4.24 2.88
C ALA A 59 6.04 -5.52 2.71
N GLN A 60 5.56 -6.09 3.83
CA GLN A 60 4.91 -7.40 3.84
C GLN A 60 3.42 -7.35 3.48
N ASP A 61 2.78 -6.19 3.65
CA ASP A 61 1.34 -6.04 3.48
C ASP A 61 0.97 -4.66 2.91
N PRO A 62 -0.29 -4.46 2.47
CA PRO A 62 -0.75 -3.16 1.97
C PRO A 62 -0.62 -2.04 2.99
N GLN A 63 -0.74 -2.32 4.29
CA GLN A 63 -0.68 -1.30 5.32
C GLN A 63 0.75 -0.74 5.48
N GLY A 64 1.77 -1.59 5.37
CA GLY A 64 3.17 -1.20 5.36
C GLY A 64 3.49 -0.25 4.19
N LEU A 65 3.00 -0.57 3.00
CA LEU A 65 3.12 0.30 1.82
C LEU A 65 2.33 1.61 2.01
N TRP A 66 1.13 1.55 2.59
CA TRP A 66 0.30 2.73 2.86
C TRP A 66 1.00 3.75 3.76
N TYR A 67 1.70 3.29 4.79
CA TYR A 67 2.46 4.16 5.69
C TYR A 67 3.77 4.68 5.09
N ALA A 68 4.32 4.00 4.09
CA ALA A 68 5.52 4.46 3.39
C ALA A 68 5.24 5.58 2.37
N ARG A 69 3.96 5.86 2.03
CA ARG A 69 3.61 6.88 1.03
C ARG A 69 4.09 8.29 1.36
N GLY A 70 4.23 8.65 2.64
CA GLY A 70 4.80 9.94 3.03
C GLY A 70 6.27 10.07 2.60
N ASP A 71 7.05 9.00 2.80
CA ASP A 71 8.45 8.94 2.34
C ASP A 71 8.51 8.95 0.80
N VAL A 72 7.63 8.18 0.15
CA VAL A 72 7.53 8.15 -1.33
C VAL A 72 7.20 9.53 -1.88
N MET A 73 6.29 10.29 -1.26
CA MET A 73 5.98 11.66 -1.65
C MET A 73 7.22 12.55 -1.61
N ALA A 74 8.03 12.45 -0.54
CA ALA A 74 9.26 13.23 -0.42
C ALA A 74 10.27 12.89 -1.53
N VAL A 75 10.42 11.61 -1.87
CA VAL A 75 11.30 11.19 -2.98
C VAL A 75 10.77 11.68 -4.32
N LEU A 76 9.48 11.49 -4.61
CA LEU A 76 8.87 11.94 -5.86
C LEU A 76 8.94 13.47 -6.01
N ALA A 77 8.79 14.21 -4.92
CA ALA A 77 8.94 15.67 -4.93
C ALA A 77 10.39 16.09 -5.20
N ALA A 78 11.37 15.33 -4.72
CA ALA A 78 12.77 15.56 -5.05
C ALA A 78 13.10 15.29 -6.53
N ILE A 79 12.43 14.30 -7.15
CA ILE A 79 12.63 13.95 -8.57
C ILE A 79 11.92 14.94 -9.50
N HIS A 80 10.65 15.25 -9.21
CA HIS A 80 9.74 15.89 -10.16
C HIS A 80 9.13 17.22 -9.70
N GLY A 81 9.41 17.64 -8.46
CA GLY A 81 8.70 18.73 -7.81
C GLY A 81 7.35 18.31 -7.21
N GLU A 82 6.82 19.14 -6.32
CA GLU A 82 5.69 18.77 -5.46
C GLU A 82 4.38 18.52 -6.23
N THR A 83 4.08 19.32 -7.27
CA THR A 83 2.85 19.20 -8.05
C THR A 83 2.74 17.82 -8.71
N VAL A 84 3.79 17.41 -9.44
CA VAL A 84 3.83 16.11 -10.11
C VAL A 84 3.87 14.96 -9.10
N ALA A 85 4.58 15.14 -7.99
CA ALA A 85 4.60 14.15 -6.91
C ALA A 85 3.20 13.92 -6.31
N ARG A 86 2.39 14.97 -6.14
CA ARG A 86 1.01 14.88 -5.68
C ARG A 86 0.15 14.04 -6.62
N GLU A 87 0.27 14.25 -7.93
CA GLU A 87 -0.46 13.49 -8.95
C GLU A 87 -0.07 12.01 -8.92
N LYS A 88 1.24 11.71 -8.85
CA LYS A 88 1.74 10.33 -8.74
C LYS A 88 1.27 9.65 -7.46
N ILE A 89 1.31 10.34 -6.32
CA ILE A 89 0.77 9.82 -5.05
C ILE A 89 -0.73 9.55 -5.14
N ASN A 90 -1.51 10.38 -5.83
CA ASN A 90 -2.93 10.10 -6.03
C ASN A 90 -3.16 8.80 -6.82
N ARG A 91 -2.36 8.55 -7.87
CA ARG A 91 -2.41 7.28 -8.64
C ARG A 91 -1.99 6.09 -7.78
N ILE A 92 -1.00 6.26 -6.91
CA ILE A 92 -0.61 5.25 -5.91
C ILE A 92 -1.77 4.98 -4.95
N ASN A 93 -2.42 6.03 -4.43
CA ASN A 93 -3.55 5.92 -3.48
C ASN A 93 -4.74 5.16 -4.07
N ASP A 94 -5.02 5.36 -5.35
CA ASP A 94 -6.11 4.67 -6.04
C ASP A 94 -5.94 3.15 -6.04
N LYS A 95 -4.69 2.65 -6.06
CA LYS A 95 -4.42 1.21 -6.02
C LYS A 95 -4.72 0.58 -4.66
N PHE A 96 -4.80 1.38 -3.58
CA PHE A 96 -5.17 0.89 -2.24
C PHE A 96 -6.69 0.74 -2.03
N LYS A 97 -7.53 1.12 -3.00
CA LYS A 97 -8.99 1.02 -2.89
C LYS A 97 -9.41 -0.44 -2.64
N GLY A 98 -10.14 -0.66 -1.54
CA GLY A 98 -10.61 -2.00 -1.14
C GLY A 98 -9.52 -2.94 -0.62
N LEU A 99 -8.34 -2.43 -0.27
CA LEU A 99 -7.26 -3.17 0.41
C LEU A 99 -7.10 -2.81 1.88
N LEU A 100 -7.52 -1.61 2.27
CA LEU A 100 -7.27 -1.08 3.59
C LEU A 100 -8.48 -1.25 4.53
N PRO A 101 -8.25 -1.49 5.83
CA PRO A 101 -9.27 -1.37 6.85
C PRO A 101 -10.02 -0.03 6.73
N ARG A 102 -11.32 -0.03 7.02
CA ARG A 102 -12.19 1.16 6.88
C ARG A 102 -11.68 2.40 7.64
N GLY A 103 -10.89 2.22 8.69
CA GLY A 103 -10.28 3.32 9.46
C GLY A 103 -9.04 3.96 8.82
N LEU A 104 -8.46 3.34 7.79
CA LEU A 104 -7.28 3.84 7.06
C LEU A 104 -7.63 4.43 5.69
N SER A 105 -8.78 4.07 5.11
CA SER A 105 -9.29 4.74 3.91
C SER A 105 -9.68 6.17 4.25
N SER A 106 -9.17 7.15 3.48
CA SER A 106 -9.47 8.56 3.68
C SER A 106 -10.99 8.77 3.67
N ARG A 107 -11.53 9.40 4.72
CA ARG A 107 -12.95 9.74 4.76
C ARG A 107 -13.20 10.83 3.71
N PRO A 108 -14.22 10.71 2.84
CA PRO A 108 -14.55 11.80 1.93
C PRO A 108 -14.75 13.09 2.72
N SER A 109 -14.03 14.13 2.32
CA SER A 109 -14.06 15.44 2.95
C SER A 109 -15.43 16.06 2.77
N SER A 110 -16.10 16.44 3.86
CA SER A 110 -17.41 17.09 3.83
C SER A 110 -17.38 18.55 3.34
N LEU A 111 -16.22 19.08 2.92
CA LEU A 111 -16.00 20.50 2.63
C LEU A 111 -16.25 20.88 1.16
N THR A 112 -17.17 20.19 0.48
CA THR A 112 -17.55 20.54 -0.91
C THR A 112 -19.03 20.26 -1.21
N ALA A 113 -19.90 20.39 -0.20
CA ALA A 113 -21.35 20.45 -0.43
C ALA A 113 -21.80 21.91 -0.62
#